data_AF-A0AA39DZB7-F1
#
_entry.id   AF-A0AA39DZB7-F1
#
_cell.length_a   1.000
_cell.length_b   1.000
_cell.length_c   1.000
_cell.angle_alpha   90.00
_cell.angle_beta   90.00
_cell.angle_gamma   90.00
#
_symmetry.space_group_name_H-M   'P 1'
#
loop_
_entity.id
_entity.type
_entity.pdbx_description
1 polymer ?
#
loop_
_entity_poly.entity_id
_entity_poly.type
_entity_poly.pdbx_seq_one_letter_code
_entity_poly.pdbx_strand_id
1 'polypeptide(L)'
;MEEASEVGLPEAFLDFLKENGVDPSIYTTADSTPRYIRLKPGSVSEAQIQQLEAEFKSKLEKVGWLPNFYSLPPQIHIANSIAYKEGKIYGIDAASGAAVSALNVSEGDHVLDLCAAPGAKLCMMLDLIGNSGSVTGVDVARHRLAACRTMIQKYALGDRCRLFVADGTTFSLIPVMEHSDSKSGGEFASKGKVDVFKEWTSKRPWKERKNAKKAREGIGSQLVPGIQDPELIFYGRHSGVIGLSRTELYKIACDIEVLKCGYDKNALMMGQLDISKNLTIGDGKHLSAVY
;
A
#
# COMPACT_ATOMS: atom_id res chain seq x y z
N MET A 1 -20.72 -12.71 -40.39
CA MET A 1 -19.40 -13.15 -39.89
C MET A 1 -18.35 -12.10 -40.29
N GLU A 2 -18.66 -10.81 -40.11
CA GLU A 2 -17.93 -9.69 -40.74
C GLU A 2 -17.60 -8.52 -39.80
N GLU A 3 -17.91 -8.59 -38.49
CA GLU A 3 -17.60 -7.48 -37.56
C GLU A 3 -16.27 -7.63 -36.81
N ALA A 4 -15.61 -8.80 -36.85
CA ALA A 4 -14.41 -9.06 -36.04
C ALA A 4 -13.10 -8.50 -36.64
N SER A 5 -13.11 -8.05 -37.91
CA SER A 5 -11.89 -7.59 -38.60
C SER A 5 -11.59 -6.09 -38.44
N GLU A 6 -12.48 -5.29 -37.86
CA GLU A 6 -12.27 -3.83 -37.71
C GLU A 6 -11.43 -3.43 -36.48
N VAL A 7 -11.22 -4.35 -35.53
CA VAL A 7 -10.73 -4.01 -34.19
C VAL A 7 -9.20 -4.05 -34.07
N GLY A 8 -8.48 -4.56 -35.07
CA GLY A 8 -7.00 -4.59 -35.08
C GLY A 8 -6.38 -5.43 -33.95
N LEU A 9 -7.19 -6.22 -33.23
CA LEU A 9 -6.74 -7.11 -32.16
C LEU A 9 -6.42 -8.51 -32.71
N PRO A 10 -5.48 -9.25 -32.10
CA PRO A 10 -5.18 -10.62 -32.49
C PRO A 10 -6.40 -11.55 -32.36
N GLU A 11 -6.59 -12.46 -33.32
CA GLU A 11 -7.73 -13.40 -33.35
C GLU A 11 -7.86 -14.23 -32.06
N ALA A 12 -6.74 -14.77 -31.57
CA ALA A 12 -6.71 -15.50 -30.30
C ALA A 12 -7.18 -14.68 -29.08
N PHE A 13 -7.02 -13.35 -29.13
CA PHE A 13 -7.52 -12.47 -28.08
C PHE A 13 -9.03 -12.21 -28.25
N LEU A 14 -9.52 -12.05 -29.48
CA LEU A 14 -10.95 -11.92 -29.75
C LEU A 14 -11.73 -13.18 -29.33
N ASP A 15 -11.18 -14.36 -29.59
CA ASP A 15 -11.76 -15.62 -29.13
C ASP A 15 -11.82 -15.67 -27.60
N PHE A 16 -10.73 -15.32 -26.91
CA PHE A 16 -10.70 -15.22 -25.45
C PHE A 16 -11.78 -14.25 -24.91
N LEU A 17 -11.92 -13.07 -25.51
CA LEU A 17 -12.93 -12.09 -25.08
C LEU A 17 -14.35 -12.65 -25.27
N LYS A 18 -14.61 -13.27 -26.42
CA LYS A 18 -15.91 -13.89 -26.73
C LYS A 18 -16.24 -15.04 -25.77
N GLU A 19 -15.28 -15.90 -25.46
CA GLU A 19 -15.44 -17.00 -24.50
C GLU A 19 -15.77 -16.49 -23.09
N ASN A 20 -15.25 -15.32 -22.71
CA ASN A 20 -15.47 -14.72 -21.40
C ASN A 20 -16.61 -13.68 -21.38
N GLY A 21 -17.37 -13.54 -22.47
CA GLY A 21 -18.49 -12.60 -22.57
C GLY A 21 -18.08 -11.13 -22.48
N VAL A 22 -16.84 -10.81 -22.86
CA VAL A 22 -16.29 -9.45 -22.86
C VAL A 22 -16.41 -8.88 -24.27
N ASP A 23 -17.02 -7.70 -24.39
CA ASP A 23 -17.13 -7.00 -25.66
C ASP A 23 -15.76 -6.46 -26.11
N PRO A 24 -15.23 -6.84 -27.29
CA PRO A 24 -13.97 -6.31 -27.82
C PRO A 24 -13.93 -4.78 -27.98
N SER A 25 -15.10 -4.13 -28.12
CA SER A 25 -15.18 -2.68 -28.32
C SER A 25 -14.50 -1.89 -27.20
N ILE A 26 -14.49 -2.43 -25.96
CA ILE A 26 -13.88 -1.78 -24.78
C ILE A 26 -12.38 -1.53 -24.94
N TYR A 27 -11.69 -2.30 -25.79
CA TYR A 27 -10.26 -2.15 -26.06
C TYR A 27 -9.98 -1.19 -27.23
N THR A 28 -10.99 -0.88 -28.05
CA THR A 28 -10.88 0.07 -29.16
C THR A 28 -11.22 1.50 -28.78
N THR A 29 -11.97 1.69 -27.69
CA THR A 29 -12.42 3.00 -27.19
C THR A 29 -11.46 3.63 -26.17
N ALA A 30 -10.17 3.28 -26.20
CA ALA A 30 -9.17 3.70 -25.20
C ALA A 30 -9.08 5.24 -25.04
N ASP A 31 -9.37 6.00 -26.09
CA ASP A 31 -9.36 7.47 -26.07
C ASP A 31 -10.52 8.09 -25.27
N SER A 32 -11.51 7.28 -24.89
CA SER A 32 -12.70 7.73 -24.13
C SER A 32 -12.70 7.31 -22.66
N THR A 33 -11.74 6.48 -22.23
CA THR A 33 -11.74 5.95 -20.87
C THR A 33 -11.50 7.08 -19.87
N PRO A 34 -12.42 7.32 -18.92
CA PRO A 34 -12.27 8.41 -17.97
C PRO A 34 -11.08 8.17 -17.03
N ARG A 35 -10.50 9.27 -16.54
CA ARG A 35 -9.58 9.24 -15.41
C ARG A 35 -10.38 9.31 -14.12
N TYR A 36 -9.83 8.74 -13.05
CA TYR A 36 -10.45 8.78 -11.74
C TYR A 36 -9.57 9.49 -10.73
N ILE A 37 -10.21 10.28 -9.87
CA ILE A 37 -9.62 10.86 -8.67
C ILE A 37 -10.40 10.45 -7.45
N ARG A 38 -9.68 10.35 -6.32
CA ARG A 38 -10.28 10.30 -4.99
C ARG A 38 -9.98 11.59 -4.25
N LEU A 39 -11.01 12.17 -3.64
CA LEU A 39 -10.86 13.27 -2.69
C LEU A 39 -10.51 12.69 -1.32
N LYS A 40 -9.56 13.31 -0.63
CA LYS A 40 -9.19 12.90 0.73
C LYS A 40 -10.40 13.03 1.68
N PRO A 41 -10.66 12.05 2.56
CA PRO A 41 -11.73 12.16 3.55
C PRO A 41 -11.61 13.46 4.38
N GLY A 42 -12.75 14.05 4.72
CA GLY A 42 -12.82 15.35 5.39
C GLY A 42 -12.63 16.58 4.47
N SER A 43 -12.20 16.40 3.23
CA SER A 43 -12.09 17.48 2.23
C SER A 43 -13.31 17.60 1.31
N VAL A 44 -14.32 16.74 1.47
CA VAL A 44 -15.47 16.68 0.57
C VAL A 44 -16.54 17.67 1.03
N SER A 45 -16.67 18.78 0.29
CA SER A 45 -17.78 19.74 0.40
C SER A 45 -18.17 20.24 -0.99
N GLU A 46 -19.39 20.72 -1.15
CA GLU A 46 -19.87 21.31 -2.42
C GLU A 46 -18.96 22.45 -2.89
N ALA A 47 -18.50 23.30 -1.96
CA ALA A 47 -17.58 24.39 -2.27
C ALA A 47 -16.23 23.87 -2.81
N GLN A 48 -15.71 22.78 -2.24
CA GLN A 48 -14.46 22.17 -2.70
C GLN A 48 -14.61 21.54 -4.08
N ILE A 49 -15.76 20.89 -4.35
CA ILE A 49 -16.06 20.32 -5.67
C ILE A 49 -16.13 21.44 -6.71
N GLN A 50 -16.86 22.52 -6.44
CA GLN A 50 -16.94 23.68 -7.35
C GLN A 50 -15.56 24.30 -7.60
N GLN A 51 -14.70 24.39 -6.58
CA GLN A 51 -13.33 24.88 -6.74
C GLN A 51 -12.51 23.96 -7.66
N LEU A 52 -12.64 22.64 -7.50
CA LEU A 52 -11.97 21.65 -8.36
C LEU A 52 -12.47 21.74 -9.80
N GLU A 53 -13.78 21.85 -10.00
CA GLU A 53 -14.37 21.98 -11.34
C GLU A 53 -13.90 23.25 -12.04
N ALA A 54 -13.82 24.37 -11.32
CA ALA A 54 -13.27 25.62 -11.83
C ALA A 54 -11.77 25.50 -12.18
N GLU A 55 -10.99 24.82 -11.33
CA GLU A 55 -9.57 24.56 -11.56
C GLU A 55 -9.33 23.66 -12.78
N PHE A 56 -10.13 22.60 -12.94
CA PHE A 56 -10.03 21.67 -14.07
C PHE A 56 -10.72 22.18 -15.34
N LYS A 57 -11.54 23.23 -15.24
CA LYS A 57 -12.41 23.73 -16.30
C LYS A 57 -13.31 22.62 -16.86
N SER A 58 -13.80 21.75 -15.97
CA SER A 58 -14.59 20.58 -16.32
C SER A 58 -15.42 20.14 -15.12
N LYS A 59 -16.56 19.51 -15.39
CA LYS A 59 -17.40 18.95 -14.33
C LYS A 59 -16.81 17.65 -13.79
N LEU A 60 -16.98 17.42 -12.50
CA LEU A 60 -16.64 16.17 -11.85
C LEU A 60 -17.88 15.29 -11.77
N GLU A 61 -17.84 14.10 -12.36
CA GLU A 61 -18.96 13.17 -12.25
C GLU A 61 -18.70 12.21 -11.10
N LYS A 62 -19.60 12.19 -10.12
CA LYS A 62 -19.47 11.32 -8.95
C LYS A 62 -19.60 9.85 -9.36
N VAL A 63 -18.65 9.02 -8.92
CA VAL A 63 -18.76 7.57 -9.01
C VAL A 63 -19.72 7.08 -7.91
N GLY A 64 -21.00 6.93 -8.25
CA GLY A 64 -22.07 6.75 -7.26
C GLY A 64 -21.91 5.56 -6.30
N TRP A 65 -21.24 4.50 -6.75
CA TRP A 65 -21.00 3.28 -5.96
C TRP A 65 -19.70 3.31 -5.15
N LEU A 66 -18.86 4.35 -5.31
CA LEU A 66 -17.56 4.45 -4.65
C LEU A 66 -17.39 5.80 -3.93
N PRO A 67 -17.39 5.84 -2.59
CA PRO A 67 -17.32 7.08 -1.83
C PRO A 67 -16.08 7.91 -2.15
N ASN A 68 -16.27 9.22 -2.32
CA ASN A 68 -15.23 10.22 -2.60
C ASN A 68 -14.50 10.06 -3.94
N PHE A 69 -15.02 9.22 -4.86
CA PHE A 69 -14.47 9.09 -6.21
C PHE A 69 -15.24 9.90 -7.24
N TYR A 70 -14.50 10.49 -8.17
CA TYR A 70 -15.03 11.27 -9.28
C TYR A 70 -14.30 10.90 -10.56
N SER A 71 -15.04 10.87 -11.68
CA SER A 71 -14.49 10.75 -13.01
C SER A 71 -14.09 12.13 -13.55
N LEU A 72 -13.10 12.11 -14.43
CA LEU A 72 -12.57 13.24 -15.17
C LEU A 72 -12.37 12.80 -16.62
N PRO A 73 -12.60 13.70 -17.60
CA PRO A 73 -12.19 13.46 -18.96
C PRO A 73 -10.69 13.13 -19.10
N PRO A 74 -10.29 12.23 -20.03
CA PRO A 74 -8.93 11.70 -20.14
C PRO A 74 -7.84 12.74 -20.43
N GLN A 75 -8.21 13.89 -20.99
CA GLN A 75 -7.33 15.02 -21.30
C GLN A 75 -6.94 15.86 -20.07
N ILE A 76 -7.60 15.65 -18.91
CA ILE A 76 -7.37 16.49 -17.73
C ILE A 76 -6.17 15.97 -16.94
N HIS A 77 -5.16 16.83 -16.82
CA HIS A 77 -3.93 16.55 -16.08
C HIS A 77 -3.98 17.12 -14.67
N ILE A 78 -4.25 16.26 -13.68
CA ILE A 78 -4.35 16.68 -12.28
C ILE A 78 -3.01 17.08 -11.66
N ALA A 79 -1.87 16.63 -12.21
CA ALA A 79 -0.56 16.81 -11.59
C ALA A 79 -0.16 18.29 -11.39
N ASN A 80 -0.69 19.18 -12.23
CA ASN A 80 -0.40 20.61 -12.16
C ASN A 80 -1.37 21.38 -11.26
N SER A 81 -2.45 20.75 -10.80
CA SER A 81 -3.47 21.40 -9.98
C SER A 81 -2.96 21.68 -8.57
N ILE A 82 -3.40 22.80 -8.01
CA ILE A 82 -3.22 23.21 -6.62
C ILE A 82 -3.76 22.12 -5.71
N ALA A 83 -4.98 21.63 -5.95
CA ALA A 83 -5.56 20.58 -5.13
C ALA A 83 -4.72 19.29 -5.09
N TYR A 84 -4.12 18.90 -6.22
CA TYR A 84 -3.21 17.76 -6.24
C TYR A 84 -1.92 18.08 -5.49
N LYS A 85 -1.31 19.24 -5.73
CA LYS A 85 -0.05 19.65 -5.07
C LYS A 85 -0.19 19.75 -3.56
N GLU A 86 -1.32 20.23 -3.07
CA GLU A 86 -1.67 20.35 -1.65
C GLU A 86 -2.12 19.02 -1.01
N GLY A 87 -2.23 17.94 -1.80
CA GLY A 87 -2.60 16.63 -1.27
C GLY A 87 -4.09 16.49 -0.93
N LYS A 88 -4.96 17.31 -1.51
CA LYS A 88 -6.43 17.23 -1.31
C LYS A 88 -7.07 16.12 -2.16
N ILE A 89 -6.43 15.81 -3.29
CA ILE A 89 -6.87 14.78 -4.23
C ILE A 89 -5.70 13.91 -4.65
N TYR A 90 -5.99 12.69 -5.09
CA TYR A 90 -5.02 11.86 -5.77
C TYR A 90 -5.66 11.01 -6.85
N GLY A 91 -4.89 10.76 -7.92
CA GLY A 91 -5.29 9.87 -8.99
C GLY A 91 -5.23 8.42 -8.51
N ILE A 92 -6.35 7.73 -8.65
CA ILE A 92 -6.49 6.30 -8.35
C ILE A 92 -7.63 5.77 -9.19
N ASP A 93 -7.39 4.64 -9.86
CA ASP A 93 -8.42 4.00 -10.68
C ASP A 93 -9.62 3.54 -9.83
N ALA A 94 -10.83 3.61 -10.39
CA ALA A 94 -12.05 3.20 -9.69
C ALA A 94 -12.00 1.73 -9.26
N ALA A 95 -11.45 0.83 -10.08
CA ALA A 95 -11.28 -0.58 -9.71
C ALA A 95 -10.28 -0.74 -8.54
N SER A 96 -9.24 0.09 -8.50
CA SER A 96 -8.31 0.09 -7.36
C SER A 96 -8.98 0.58 -6.07
N GLY A 97 -9.91 1.52 -6.14
CA GLY A 97 -10.71 1.94 -5.00
C GLY A 97 -11.73 0.87 -4.58
N ALA A 98 -12.39 0.23 -5.56
CA ALA A 98 -13.30 -0.90 -5.33
C ALA A 98 -12.60 -2.02 -4.57
N ALA A 99 -11.35 -2.32 -4.91
CA ALA A 99 -10.54 -3.30 -4.22
C ALA A 99 -10.35 -2.98 -2.74
N VAL A 100 -9.98 -1.75 -2.42
CA VAL A 100 -9.81 -1.33 -1.03
C VAL A 100 -11.15 -1.32 -0.29
N SER A 101 -12.25 -0.95 -0.97
CA SER A 101 -13.59 -1.06 -0.40
C SER A 101 -14.00 -2.50 -0.11
N ALA A 102 -13.68 -3.46 -0.99
CA ALA A 102 -13.95 -4.88 -0.80
C ALA A 102 -13.16 -5.50 0.37
N LEU A 103 -11.97 -4.96 0.66
CA LEU A 103 -11.18 -5.34 1.84
C LEU A 103 -11.89 -4.97 3.17
N ASN A 104 -12.86 -4.06 3.13
CA ASN A 104 -13.66 -3.63 4.29
C ASN A 104 -12.78 -3.20 5.49
N VAL A 105 -11.77 -2.37 5.21
CA VAL A 105 -10.87 -1.81 6.23
C VAL A 105 -11.65 -0.90 7.18
N SER A 106 -11.52 -1.15 8.47
CA SER A 106 -12.14 -0.38 9.55
C SER A 106 -11.10 0.44 10.33
N GLU A 107 -11.57 1.45 11.06
CA GLU A 107 -10.73 2.19 11.99
C GLU A 107 -10.10 1.23 13.01
N GLY A 108 -8.79 1.37 13.24
CA GLY A 108 -8.06 0.48 14.16
C GLY A 108 -7.47 -0.77 13.55
N ASP A 109 -7.81 -1.13 12.31
CA ASP A 109 -7.27 -2.33 11.66
C ASP A 109 -5.74 -2.25 11.47
N HIS A 110 -5.09 -3.39 11.66
CA HIS A 110 -3.74 -3.65 11.20
C HIS A 110 -3.77 -4.29 9.82
N VAL A 111 -3.35 -3.55 8.80
CA VAL A 111 -3.44 -3.96 7.40
C VAL A 111 -2.06 -4.29 6.82
N LEU A 112 -1.97 -5.37 6.04
CA LEU A 112 -0.78 -5.74 5.26
C LEU A 112 -1.06 -5.57 3.76
N ASP A 113 -0.20 -4.85 3.06
CA ASP A 113 -0.23 -4.66 1.60
C ASP A 113 1.05 -5.25 1.00
N LEU A 114 0.94 -6.42 0.37
CA LEU A 114 2.11 -7.18 -0.11
C LEU A 114 2.64 -6.73 -1.47
N CYS A 115 1.95 -5.80 -2.13
CA CYS A 115 2.31 -5.21 -3.41
C CYS A 115 2.08 -3.69 -3.37
N ALA A 116 2.64 -3.07 -2.34
CA ALA A 116 2.24 -1.73 -1.91
C ALA A 116 2.56 -0.63 -2.93
N ALA A 117 3.59 -0.78 -3.75
CA ALA A 117 4.01 0.30 -4.62
C ALA A 117 3.12 0.39 -5.88
N PRO A 118 2.76 1.59 -6.37
CA PRO A 118 3.31 2.90 -6.02
C PRO A 118 2.64 3.60 -4.82
N GLY A 119 1.66 3.00 -4.14
CA GLY A 119 1.16 3.49 -2.85
C GLY A 119 -0.25 4.08 -2.82
N ALA A 120 -0.98 4.14 -3.94
CA ALA A 120 -2.31 4.78 -3.96
C ALA A 120 -3.36 4.02 -3.13
N LYS A 121 -3.38 2.67 -3.23
CA LYS A 121 -4.22 1.80 -2.40
C LYS A 121 -3.81 1.88 -0.94
N LEU A 122 -2.49 1.83 -0.68
CA LEU A 122 -1.92 2.00 0.65
C LEU A 122 -2.34 3.33 1.31
N CYS A 123 -2.35 4.44 0.56
CA CYS A 123 -2.87 5.73 1.04
C CYS A 123 -4.37 5.65 1.35
N MET A 124 -5.16 4.98 0.51
CA MET A 124 -6.59 4.80 0.78
C MET A 124 -6.84 3.98 2.05
N MET A 125 -6.05 2.93 2.28
CA MET A 125 -6.13 2.14 3.52
C MET A 125 -5.71 2.96 4.75
N LEU A 126 -4.66 3.78 4.63
CA LEU A 126 -4.24 4.69 5.71
C LEU A 126 -5.31 5.71 6.08
N ASP A 127 -6.04 6.23 5.09
CA ASP A 127 -7.18 7.13 5.33
C ASP A 127 -8.33 6.41 6.06
N LEU A 128 -8.52 5.10 5.86
CA LEU A 128 -9.61 4.32 6.45
C LEU A 128 -9.32 3.87 7.89
N ILE A 129 -8.08 3.49 8.20
CA ILE A 129 -7.72 3.07 9.58
C ILE A 129 -7.74 4.22 10.59
N GLY A 130 -7.73 5.47 10.12
CA GLY A 130 -7.86 6.66 10.96
C GLY A 130 -6.70 6.84 11.95
N ASN A 131 -7.05 7.11 13.21
CA ASN A 131 -6.09 7.46 14.27
C ASN A 131 -5.65 6.26 15.13
N SER A 132 -5.99 5.04 14.73
CA SER A 132 -5.58 3.81 15.41
C SER A 132 -5.21 2.74 14.37
N GLY A 133 -4.63 1.61 14.81
CA GLY A 133 -4.15 0.58 13.88
C GLY A 133 -2.90 0.99 13.11
N SER A 134 -2.60 0.27 12.02
CA SER A 134 -1.44 0.57 11.17
C SER A 134 -1.43 -0.17 9.83
N VAL A 135 -0.75 0.39 8.84
CA VAL A 135 -0.57 -0.25 7.52
C VAL A 135 0.89 -0.64 7.31
N THR A 136 1.12 -1.89 6.91
CA THR A 136 2.45 -2.40 6.52
C THR A 136 2.46 -2.63 5.02
N GLY A 137 3.25 -1.84 4.30
CA GLY A 137 3.49 -2.02 2.88
C GLY A 137 4.75 -2.82 2.62
N VAL A 138 4.66 -3.80 1.73
CA VAL A 138 5.75 -4.64 1.26
C VAL A 138 5.78 -4.60 -0.25
N ASP A 139 6.98 -4.54 -0.83
CA ASP A 139 7.18 -4.67 -2.26
C ASP A 139 8.64 -5.08 -2.52
N VAL A 140 8.88 -5.92 -3.53
CA VAL A 140 10.24 -6.32 -3.92
C VAL A 140 11.02 -5.16 -4.56
N ALA A 141 10.32 -4.23 -5.22
CA ALA A 141 10.91 -3.14 -5.98
C ALA A 141 11.14 -1.90 -5.11
N ARG A 142 12.32 -1.82 -4.48
CA ARG A 142 12.75 -0.66 -3.67
C ARG A 142 12.48 0.70 -4.30
N HIS A 143 12.76 0.86 -5.60
CA HIS A 143 12.62 2.14 -6.28
C HIS A 143 11.13 2.55 -6.38
N ARG A 144 10.22 1.59 -6.59
CA ARG A 144 8.77 1.83 -6.55
C ARG A 144 8.30 2.18 -5.15
N LEU A 145 8.83 1.52 -4.12
CA LEU A 145 8.54 1.89 -2.72
C LEU A 145 9.06 3.27 -2.33
N ALA A 146 10.13 3.76 -2.95
CA ALA A 146 10.55 5.16 -2.75
C ALA A 146 9.48 6.13 -3.26
N ALA A 147 8.79 5.81 -4.35
CA ALA A 147 7.63 6.58 -4.82
C ALA A 147 6.44 6.47 -3.85
N CYS A 148 6.17 5.27 -3.32
CA CYS A 148 5.18 5.07 -2.25
C CYS A 148 5.47 5.96 -1.04
N ARG A 149 6.73 6.02 -0.59
CA ARG A 149 7.15 6.90 0.51
C ARG A 149 6.89 8.37 0.20
N THR A 150 7.21 8.83 -1.00
CA THR A 150 6.91 10.21 -1.43
C THR A 150 5.41 10.48 -1.40
N MET A 151 4.59 9.50 -1.83
CA MET A 151 3.14 9.60 -1.83
C MET A 151 2.58 9.75 -0.42
N ILE A 152 2.91 8.84 0.51
CA ILE A 152 2.42 8.91 1.90
C ILE A 152 2.88 10.18 2.62
N GLN A 153 4.07 10.71 2.30
CA GLN A 153 4.57 11.97 2.86
C GLN A 153 3.78 13.15 2.31
N LYS A 154 3.55 13.19 0.99
CA LYS A 154 2.77 14.23 0.33
C LYS A 154 1.35 14.34 0.92
N TYR A 155 0.72 13.21 1.20
CA TYR A 155 -0.66 13.18 1.75
C TYR A 155 -0.71 13.22 3.28
N ALA A 156 0.44 13.33 3.96
CA ALA A 156 0.56 13.31 5.42
C ALA A 156 -0.11 12.07 6.07
N LEU A 157 0.10 10.89 5.48
CA LEU A 157 -0.44 9.60 5.94
C LEU A 157 0.63 8.67 6.53
N GLY A 158 1.87 9.14 6.63
CA GLY A 158 3.01 8.31 7.00
C GLY A 158 3.03 7.81 8.45
N ASP A 159 2.30 8.45 9.37
CA ASP A 159 2.47 8.25 10.82
C ASP A 159 2.23 6.83 11.29
N ARG A 160 1.27 6.12 10.71
CA ARG A 160 0.90 4.73 11.06
C ARG A 160 1.35 3.72 10.02
N CYS A 161 2.28 4.10 9.15
CA CYS A 161 2.76 3.29 8.04
C CYS A 161 4.16 2.71 8.31
N ARG A 162 4.42 1.51 7.80
CA ARG A 162 5.75 0.88 7.74
C ARG A 162 5.96 0.35 6.33
N LEU A 163 7.12 0.58 5.73
CA LEU A 163 7.45 0.06 4.40
C LEU A 163 8.67 -0.87 4.46
N PHE A 164 8.51 -2.07 3.94
CA PHE A 164 9.55 -3.09 3.84
C PHE A 164 9.85 -3.43 2.39
N VAL A 165 11.13 -3.55 2.05
CA VAL A 165 11.56 -4.19 0.80
C VAL A 165 11.76 -5.67 1.08
N ALA A 166 10.91 -6.52 0.51
CA ALA A 166 10.98 -7.97 0.68
C ALA A 166 10.22 -8.68 -0.45
N ASP A 167 10.44 -9.98 -0.57
CA ASP A 167 9.56 -10.87 -1.33
C ASP A 167 8.26 -11.11 -0.52
N GLY A 168 7.13 -10.74 -1.11
CA GLY A 168 5.82 -10.89 -0.47
C GLY A 168 5.38 -12.34 -0.25
N THR A 169 5.98 -13.30 -0.97
CA THR A 169 5.70 -14.74 -0.81
C THR A 169 6.34 -15.34 0.44
N THR A 170 7.35 -14.67 1.01
CA THR A 170 8.10 -15.11 2.18
C THR A 170 8.00 -14.12 3.36
N PHE A 171 7.21 -13.06 3.26
CA PHE A 171 7.08 -12.05 4.30
C PHE A 171 6.20 -12.55 5.46
N SER A 172 6.75 -12.60 6.67
CA SER A 172 6.11 -13.22 7.84
C SER A 172 6.16 -12.38 9.11
N LEU A 173 6.48 -11.08 9.03
CA LEU A 173 6.46 -10.21 10.20
C LEU A 173 5.01 -9.99 10.65
N ILE A 174 4.81 -9.80 11.96
CA ILE A 174 3.51 -9.43 12.55
C ILE A 174 3.36 -7.91 12.64
N PRO A 175 2.13 -7.38 12.70
CA PRO A 175 1.93 -5.97 12.99
C PRO A 175 2.51 -5.61 14.36
N VAL A 176 3.21 -4.48 14.39
CA VAL A 176 3.68 -3.90 15.64
C VAL A 176 2.57 -3.03 16.22
N MET A 177 2.14 -3.35 17.42
CA MET A 177 1.15 -2.57 18.16
C MET A 177 1.85 -1.42 18.90
N GLU A 178 1.22 -0.23 18.93
CA GLU A 178 1.65 0.81 19.86
C GLU A 178 1.47 0.30 21.28
N HIS A 179 2.56 0.19 22.03
CA HIS A 179 2.45 -0.06 23.46
C HIS A 179 1.78 1.17 24.09
N SER A 180 0.55 1.02 24.58
CA SER A 180 0.03 1.95 25.58
C SER A 180 1.04 1.99 26.73
N ASP A 181 1.34 3.17 27.26
CA ASP A 181 2.28 3.38 28.36
C ASP A 181 1.86 2.61 29.64
N SER A 182 2.07 1.30 29.62
CA SER A 182 1.62 0.34 30.61
C SER A 182 2.67 -0.77 30.72
N LYS A 183 3.95 -0.41 30.77
CA LYS A 183 4.94 -1.30 31.38
C LYS A 183 4.83 -1.14 32.90
N SER A 184 3.95 -1.94 33.49
CA SER A 184 4.17 -2.41 34.86
C SER A 184 5.52 -3.12 34.90
N GLY A 185 6.30 -2.82 35.94
CA GLY A 185 7.68 -3.24 36.07
C GLY A 185 7.86 -4.75 35.99
N GLY A 186 8.78 -5.15 35.12
CA GLY A 186 9.42 -6.46 35.13
C GLY A 186 10.89 -6.24 34.82
N GLU A 187 11.72 -6.14 35.86
CA GLU A 187 13.16 -6.01 35.76
C GLU A 187 13.78 -7.27 35.12
N PHE A 188 14.36 -7.10 33.93
CA PHE A 188 15.57 -7.84 33.56
C PHE A 188 16.55 -6.84 32.95
N ALA A 189 17.26 -6.15 33.84
CA ALA A 189 18.33 -5.23 33.51
C ALA A 189 19.51 -6.02 32.92
N SER A 190 19.54 -6.14 31.60
CA SER A 190 20.79 -6.36 30.87
C SER A 190 21.35 -5.00 30.48
N LYS A 191 22.35 -4.52 31.23
CA LYS A 191 23.15 -3.33 30.89
C LYS A 191 23.94 -3.58 29.59
N GLY A 192 23.26 -3.48 28.46
CA GLY A 192 23.83 -3.35 27.13
C GLY A 192 23.17 -2.14 26.48
N LYS A 193 23.94 -1.33 25.76
CA LYS A 193 23.39 -0.19 25.00
C LYS A 193 22.63 -0.75 23.80
N VAL A 194 21.37 -1.17 24.00
CA VAL A 194 20.53 -1.73 22.94
C VAL A 194 20.22 -0.61 21.95
N ASP A 195 20.59 -0.81 20.70
CA ASP A 195 20.31 0.13 19.62
C ASP A 195 18.83 -0.02 19.23
N VAL A 196 18.04 0.99 19.58
CA VAL A 196 16.59 1.03 19.35
C VAL A 196 16.26 2.01 18.23
N PHE A 197 15.17 1.74 17.49
CA PHE A 197 14.69 2.64 16.47
C PHE A 197 14.25 3.98 17.09
N LYS A 198 14.77 5.07 16.57
CA LYS A 198 14.36 6.45 16.90
C LYS A 198 13.37 6.96 15.87
N GLU A 199 12.85 8.17 16.05
CA GLU A 199 12.01 8.82 15.03
C GLU A 199 12.69 8.80 13.65
N TRP A 200 11.93 8.40 12.63
CA TRP A 200 12.47 8.20 11.30
C TRP A 200 12.96 9.52 10.71
N THR A 201 14.11 9.48 10.05
CA THR A 201 14.64 10.64 9.32
C THR A 201 15.01 10.24 7.90
N SER A 202 14.84 11.17 6.96
CA SER A 202 15.23 10.96 5.56
C SER A 202 16.76 10.85 5.38
N LYS A 203 17.53 11.40 6.32
CA LYS A 203 18.99 11.39 6.31
C LYS A 203 19.49 10.13 7.02
N ARG A 204 19.77 9.07 6.25
CA ARG A 204 20.48 7.91 6.78
C ARG A 204 21.88 8.33 7.29
N PRO A 205 22.21 8.08 8.57
CA PRO A 205 23.55 8.31 9.10
C PRO A 205 24.61 7.62 8.23
N TRP A 206 25.78 8.26 8.09
CA TRP A 206 26.90 7.74 7.30
C TRP A 206 27.25 6.27 7.65
N LYS A 207 27.23 5.91 8.94
CA LYS A 207 27.53 4.55 9.40
C LYS A 207 26.55 3.52 8.82
N GLU A 208 25.26 3.83 8.79
CA GLU A 208 24.24 2.96 8.18
C GLU A 208 24.41 2.87 6.66
N ARG A 209 24.72 3.98 5.99
CA ARG A 209 25.02 3.97 4.54
C ARG A 209 26.21 3.06 4.22
N LYS A 210 27.27 3.14 5.03
CA LYS A 210 28.46 2.30 4.89
C LYS A 210 28.15 0.82 5.16
N ASN A 211 27.35 0.52 6.19
CA ASN A 211 26.96 -0.86 6.51
C ASN A 211 26.05 -1.46 5.44
N ALA A 212 25.05 -0.72 4.94
CA ALA A 212 24.18 -1.16 3.85
C ALA A 212 24.96 -1.35 2.53
N LYS A 213 25.95 -0.50 2.26
CA LYS A 213 26.85 -0.65 1.11
C LYS A 213 27.73 -1.90 1.25
N LYS A 214 28.33 -2.12 2.43
CA LYS A 214 29.08 -3.35 2.73
C LYS A 214 28.24 -4.62 2.64
N ALA A 215 26.99 -4.59 3.11
CA ALA A 215 26.06 -5.71 2.96
C ALA A 215 25.77 -6.01 1.49
N ARG A 216 25.61 -4.99 0.64
CA ARG A 216 25.41 -5.17 -0.81
C ARG A 216 26.68 -5.64 -1.54
N GLU A 217 27.84 -5.14 -1.14
CA GLU A 217 29.14 -5.48 -1.76
C GLU A 217 29.68 -6.84 -1.30
N GLY A 218 29.31 -7.31 -0.10
CA GLY A 218 29.66 -8.64 0.42
C GLY A 218 28.85 -9.79 -0.19
N ILE A 219 27.76 -9.50 -0.91
CA ILE A 219 26.91 -10.50 -1.60
C ILE A 219 27.48 -10.84 -3.01
N GLY A 220 28.72 -10.44 -3.31
CA GLY A 220 29.42 -10.81 -4.55
C GLY A 220 29.98 -12.25 -4.58
N SER A 221 29.92 -13.00 -3.48
CA SER A 221 30.51 -14.35 -3.43
C SER A 221 29.87 -15.25 -2.36
N GLN A 222 28.61 -15.65 -2.54
CA GLN A 222 28.05 -16.95 -2.12
C GLN A 222 26.52 -16.93 -2.35
N LEU A 223 26.09 -17.58 -3.44
CA LEU A 223 24.69 -17.95 -3.65
C LEU A 223 24.38 -19.10 -2.69
N VAL A 224 23.88 -18.75 -1.50
CA VAL A 224 23.02 -19.64 -0.72
C VAL A 224 21.60 -19.07 -0.91
N PRO A 225 20.62 -19.84 -1.44
CA PRO A 225 19.24 -19.39 -1.50
C PRO A 225 18.66 -19.40 -0.07
N GLY A 226 18.89 -18.31 0.65
CA GLY A 226 18.40 -18.07 2.00
C GLY A 226 17.66 -16.74 2.06
N ILE A 227 16.51 -16.75 2.72
CA ILE A 227 15.61 -15.62 2.96
C ILE A 227 16.42 -14.37 3.35
N GLN A 228 16.42 -13.34 2.51
CA GLN A 228 16.94 -12.04 2.90
C GLN A 228 15.92 -11.40 3.86
N ASP A 229 16.38 -11.00 5.05
CA ASP A 229 15.54 -10.27 6.00
C ASP A 229 14.88 -9.07 5.32
N PRO A 230 13.57 -8.84 5.55
CA PRO A 230 12.89 -7.66 5.02
C PRO A 230 13.65 -6.37 5.36
N GLU A 231 13.89 -5.48 4.39
CA GLU A 231 14.52 -4.19 4.71
C GLU A 231 13.46 -3.14 5.03
N LEU A 232 13.37 -2.73 6.30
CA LEU A 232 12.60 -1.54 6.68
C LEU A 232 13.22 -0.27 6.08
N ILE A 233 12.49 0.43 5.23
CA ILE A 233 12.94 1.67 4.55
C ILE A 233 12.21 2.93 5.02
N PHE A 234 11.04 2.78 5.64
CA PHE A 234 10.24 3.87 6.18
C PHE A 234 9.37 3.35 7.32
N TYR A 235 9.19 4.17 8.36
CA TYR A 235 8.23 3.95 9.42
C TYR A 235 7.79 5.28 10.00
N GLY A 236 6.50 5.42 10.29
CA GLY A 236 5.94 6.61 10.89
C GLY A 236 6.10 6.67 12.41
N ARG A 237 5.74 7.82 12.99
CA ARG A 237 5.83 8.05 14.44
C ARG A 237 4.99 7.06 15.25
N HIS A 238 3.76 6.82 14.81
CA HIS A 238 2.76 5.98 15.47
C HIS A 238 2.66 4.60 14.82
N SER A 239 3.75 4.14 14.20
CA SER A 239 3.83 2.84 13.55
C SER A 239 4.23 1.71 14.52
N GLY A 240 4.39 2.01 15.82
CA GLY A 240 4.87 1.07 16.83
C GLY A 240 6.36 0.72 16.75
N VAL A 241 7.09 1.16 15.70
CA VAL A 241 8.51 0.81 15.51
C VAL A 241 9.44 1.56 16.47
N ILE A 242 9.12 2.81 16.81
CA ILE A 242 9.97 3.65 17.66
C ILE A 242 10.10 3.01 19.06
N GLY A 243 11.32 2.90 19.55
CA GLY A 243 11.64 2.30 20.84
C GLY A 243 11.90 0.79 20.80
N LEU A 244 11.58 0.11 19.68
CA LEU A 244 11.92 -1.30 19.50
C LEU A 244 13.39 -1.49 19.10
N SER A 245 13.96 -2.60 19.54
CA SER A 245 15.21 -3.12 19.01
C SER A 245 15.00 -3.84 17.66
N ARG A 246 16.08 -4.06 16.91
CA ARG A 246 16.05 -4.85 15.68
C ARG A 246 15.53 -6.27 15.95
N THR A 247 15.93 -6.90 17.05
CA THR A 247 15.48 -8.25 17.42
C THR A 247 14.00 -8.33 17.73
N GLU A 248 13.42 -7.28 18.33
CA GLU A 248 11.97 -7.23 18.60
C GLU A 248 11.18 -7.02 17.31
N LEU A 249 11.63 -6.12 16.42
CA LEU A 249 10.93 -5.83 15.16
C LEU A 249 10.94 -7.02 14.19
N TYR A 250 12.07 -7.70 14.06
CA TYR A 250 12.23 -8.83 13.14
C TYR A 250 11.96 -10.18 13.81
N LYS A 251 11.33 -10.18 14.99
CA LYS A 251 10.91 -11.42 15.64
C LYS A 251 9.87 -12.11 14.77
N ILE A 252 10.18 -13.33 14.34
CA ILE A 252 9.22 -14.20 13.66
C ILE A 252 8.28 -14.74 14.74
N ALA A 253 6.99 -14.48 14.57
CA ALA A 253 5.96 -14.99 15.46
C ALA A 253 5.84 -16.52 15.31
N CYS A 254 5.68 -17.23 16.42
CA CYS A 254 5.24 -18.62 16.38
C CYS A 254 3.74 -18.68 16.07
N ASP A 255 3.24 -19.82 15.58
CA ASP A 255 1.83 -19.97 15.13
C ASP A 255 0.81 -19.45 16.15
N ILE A 256 1.06 -19.62 17.46
CA ILE A 256 0.20 -19.14 18.54
C ILE A 256 0.16 -17.60 18.64
N GLU A 257 1.30 -16.93 18.39
CA GLU A 257 1.39 -15.47 18.37
C GLU A 257 0.70 -14.89 17.13
N VAL A 258 0.76 -15.57 15.98
CA VAL A 258 0.08 -15.18 14.75
C VAL A 258 -1.44 -15.17 14.93
N LEU A 259 -1.99 -16.21 15.56
CA LEU A 259 -3.44 -16.34 15.79
C LEU A 259 -4.00 -15.19 16.64
N LYS A 260 -3.18 -14.62 17.55
CA LYS A 260 -3.59 -13.54 18.46
C LYS A 260 -3.25 -12.14 17.97
N CYS A 261 -2.14 -11.99 17.24
CA CYS A 261 -1.56 -10.69 16.90
C CYS A 261 -1.35 -10.49 15.39
N GLY A 262 -1.90 -11.35 14.53
CA GLY A 262 -1.81 -11.23 13.08
C GLY A 262 -2.63 -10.07 12.51
N TYR A 263 -2.37 -9.74 11.25
CA TYR A 263 -3.06 -8.66 10.53
C TYR A 263 -4.57 -8.90 10.45
N ASP A 264 -5.35 -7.83 10.61
CA ASP A 264 -6.80 -7.78 10.45
C ASP A 264 -7.22 -7.99 9.01
N LYS A 265 -6.45 -7.40 8.08
CA LYS A 265 -6.74 -7.32 6.65
C LYS A 265 -5.47 -7.48 5.83
N ASN A 266 -5.58 -8.17 4.70
CA ASN A 266 -4.49 -8.32 3.74
C ASN A 266 -4.94 -7.86 2.34
N ALA A 267 -4.25 -6.87 1.79
CA ALA A 267 -4.36 -6.50 0.40
C ALA A 267 -3.35 -7.32 -0.42
N LEU A 268 -3.87 -8.24 -1.23
CA LEU A 268 -3.16 -8.91 -2.31
C LEU A 268 -3.84 -8.52 -3.61
N MET A 269 -3.09 -7.88 -4.51
CA MET A 269 -3.48 -7.73 -5.90
C MET A 269 -2.41 -8.36 -6.77
N MET A 270 -2.57 -9.66 -7.02
CA MET A 270 -1.86 -10.40 -8.04
C MET A 270 -2.88 -11.31 -8.72
N GLY A 271 -3.02 -11.18 -10.03
CA GLY A 271 -3.50 -12.29 -10.85
C GLY A 271 -2.51 -13.44 -10.69
N GLN A 272 -3.01 -14.61 -10.25
CA GLN A 272 -2.27 -15.86 -10.09
C GLN A 272 -1.12 -15.85 -9.08
N LEU A 273 -1.40 -15.96 -7.78
CA LEU A 273 -0.40 -16.48 -6.83
C LEU A 273 -1.13 -17.07 -5.60
N ASP A 274 -1.00 -18.38 -5.42
CA ASP A 274 -1.58 -19.14 -4.31
C ASP A 274 -0.69 -19.00 -3.06
N ILE A 275 -0.86 -17.89 -2.31
CA ILE A 275 -0.04 -17.50 -1.14
C ILE A 275 -0.71 -17.92 0.19
N SER A 276 -1.76 -18.75 0.13
CA SER A 276 -2.59 -19.12 1.30
C SER A 276 -1.84 -19.83 2.44
N LYS A 277 -0.59 -20.29 2.24
CA LYS A 277 0.13 -21.12 3.21
C LYS A 277 1.13 -20.40 4.14
N ASN A 278 1.49 -19.14 3.90
CA ASN A 278 2.59 -18.47 4.63
C ASN A 278 2.22 -17.11 5.26
N LEU A 279 0.95 -16.71 5.28
CA LEU A 279 0.56 -15.37 5.74
C LEU A 279 0.28 -15.34 7.25
N THR A 280 0.81 -14.30 7.91
CA THR A 280 0.59 -13.98 9.33
C THR A 280 -0.81 -13.41 9.58
N ILE A 281 -1.85 -14.24 9.48
CA ILE A 281 -3.26 -13.84 9.64
C ILE A 281 -3.79 -14.37 10.97
N GLY A 282 -4.42 -13.51 11.76
CA GLY A 282 -5.04 -13.93 13.02
C GLY A 282 -6.31 -14.74 12.81
N ASP A 283 -6.69 -15.53 13.83
CA ASP A 283 -7.84 -16.44 13.74
C ASP A 283 -9.17 -15.68 13.53
N GLY A 284 -10.02 -16.16 12.62
CA GLY A 284 -11.32 -15.54 12.30
C GLY A 284 -11.25 -14.27 11.43
N LYS A 285 -10.08 -13.92 10.88
CA LYS A 285 -9.88 -12.73 10.04
C LYS A 285 -9.91 -13.08 8.55
N HIS A 286 -10.56 -12.23 7.75
CA HIS A 286 -10.82 -12.51 6.34
C HIS A 286 -9.60 -12.25 5.45
N LEU A 287 -9.20 -13.28 4.69
CA LEU A 287 -8.47 -13.13 3.43
C LEU A 287 -9.44 -12.65 2.35
N SER A 288 -9.35 -11.39 1.94
CA SER A 288 -9.94 -10.94 0.68
C SER A 288 -8.81 -10.78 -0.33
N ALA A 289 -8.59 -11.80 -1.14
CA ALA A 289 -7.92 -11.60 -2.42
C ALA A 289 -8.89 -10.81 -3.30
N VAL A 290 -8.52 -9.59 -3.66
CA VAL A 290 -9.31 -8.83 -4.63
C VAL A 290 -8.73 -9.15 -6.01
N TYR A 291 -9.49 -9.94 -6.76
CA TYR A 291 -9.24 -10.24 -8.17
C TYR A 291 -9.58 -9.03 -9.05
#